data_AF-A0A3D2BPV8-F1
#
_entry.id   AF-A0A3D2BPV8-F1
#
_cell.length_a   1.000
_cell.length_b   1.000
_cell.length_c   1.000
_cell.angle_alpha   90.00
_cell.angle_beta   90.00
_cell.angle_gamma   90.00
#
_symmetry.space_group_name_H-M   'P 1'
#
loop_
_entity.id
_entity.type
_entity.pdbx_description
1 polymer ?
#
loop_
_entity_poly.entity_id
_entity_poly.type
_entity_poly.pdbx_seq_one_letter_code
_entity_poly.pdbx_strand_id
1 'polypeptide(L)'
;MTASYIVRYHGNAADKAGFLSHYRESHAPILRQFPGIGSLVLHHGVDFTDPFPVNPGGNLLIAQMTFDDLPTLNAALTSSARAEARDDFGNFPAFDGEVTHQAFIAERVF
;
A
#
# COMPACT_ATOMS: atom_id res chain seq x y z
N MET A 1 11.13 16.59 -6.76
CA MET A 1 10.16 15.57 -7.20
C MET A 1 9.74 14.82 -5.96
N THR A 2 8.44 14.57 -5.76
CA THR A 2 7.97 13.81 -4.60
C THR A 2 8.29 12.33 -4.77
N ALA A 3 8.42 11.60 -3.67
CA ALA A 3 8.56 10.16 -3.69
C ALA A 3 7.25 9.49 -3.28
N SER A 4 7.00 8.30 -3.82
CA SER A 4 5.90 7.44 -3.39
C SER A 4 6.40 6.04 -3.12
N TYR A 5 5.85 5.40 -2.09
CA TYR A 5 6.07 3.98 -1.82
C TYR A 5 4.74 3.27 -1.95
N ILE A 6 4.67 2.38 -2.94
CA ILE A 6 3.45 1.68 -3.30
C ILE A 6 3.61 0.21 -2.91
N VAL A 7 2.65 -0.26 -2.13
CA VAL A 7 2.51 -1.68 -1.79
C VAL A 7 1.28 -2.22 -2.51
N ARG A 8 1.47 -3.27 -3.32
CA ARG A 8 0.39 -3.89 -4.10
C ARG A 8 0.11 -5.29 -3.58
N TYR A 9 -1.15 -5.56 -3.28
CA TYR A 9 -1.67 -6.87 -2.91
C TYR A 9 -2.42 -7.43 -4.11
N HIS A 10 -1.71 -8.17 -4.96
CA HIS A 10 -2.24 -8.80 -6.16
C HIS A 10 -2.69 -10.23 -5.86
N GLY A 11 -4.00 -10.49 -5.87
CA GLY A 11 -4.57 -11.75 -5.44
C GLY A 11 -5.80 -11.55 -4.56
N ASN A 12 -6.07 -12.53 -3.69
CA ASN A 12 -7.28 -12.58 -2.86
C ASN A 12 -6.95 -12.90 -1.41
N ALA A 13 -7.76 -12.40 -0.48
CA ALA A 13 -7.75 -12.82 0.91
C ALA A 13 -8.91 -13.77 1.17
N ALA A 14 -8.70 -14.82 1.98
CA ALA A 14 -9.76 -15.75 2.35
C ALA A 14 -10.92 -15.04 3.09
N ASP A 15 -10.58 -14.07 3.94
CA ASP A 15 -11.49 -13.09 4.50
C ASP A 15 -11.13 -11.69 3.99
N LYS A 16 -11.75 -11.31 2.86
CA LYS A 16 -11.56 -9.99 2.25
C LYS A 16 -11.95 -8.84 3.18
N ALA A 17 -13.07 -8.97 3.89
CA ALA A 17 -13.57 -7.89 4.75
C ALA A 17 -12.66 -7.68 5.95
N GLY A 18 -12.28 -8.78 6.62
CA GLY A 18 -11.33 -8.76 7.72
C GLY A 18 -9.97 -8.24 7.31
N PHE A 19 -9.47 -8.61 6.12
CA PHE A 19 -8.17 -8.13 5.64
C PHE A 19 -8.17 -6.61 5.43
N LEU A 20 -9.21 -6.08 4.80
CA LEU A 20 -9.34 -4.64 4.57
C LEU A 20 -9.60 -3.84 5.85
N SER A 21 -10.37 -4.41 6.80
CA SER A 21 -10.60 -3.82 8.12
C SER A 21 -9.31 -3.78 8.94
N HIS A 22 -8.57 -4.90 9.04
CA HIS A 22 -7.26 -4.94 9.72
C HIS A 22 -6.27 -3.95 9.11
N TYR A 23 -6.23 -3.86 7.77
CA TYR A 23 -5.38 -2.86 7.11
C TYR A 23 -5.72 -1.43 7.56
N ARG A 24 -7.01 -1.09 7.60
CA ARG A 24 -7.46 0.27 7.94
C ARG A 24 -7.31 0.58 9.42
N GLU A 25 -7.67 -0.36 10.29
CA GLU A 25 -7.88 -0.11 11.72
C GLU A 25 -6.65 -0.42 12.56
N SER A 26 -5.76 -1.29 12.09
CA SER A 26 -4.54 -1.70 12.82
C SER A 26 -3.28 -1.29 12.06
N HIS A 27 -3.18 -1.63 10.78
CA HIS A 27 -1.95 -1.41 10.02
C HIS A 27 -1.72 0.06 9.65
N ALA A 28 -2.75 0.75 9.15
CA ALA A 28 -2.64 2.15 8.74
C ALA A 28 -2.23 3.11 9.89
N PRO A 29 -2.70 2.95 11.13
CA PRO A 29 -2.16 3.68 12.28
C PRO A 29 -0.65 3.52 12.50
N ILE A 30 -0.10 2.33 12.25
CA ILE A 30 1.36 2.08 12.32
C ILE A 30 2.06 2.84 11.18
N LEU A 31 1.55 2.72 9.95
CA LEU A 31 2.12 3.41 8.78
C LEU A 31 2.11 4.94 8.95
N ARG A 32 1.09 5.49 9.62
CA ARG A 32 1.01 6.93 9.92
C ARG A 32 2.16 7.44 10.78
N GLN A 33 2.83 6.57 11.51
CA GLN A 33 3.99 6.92 12.34
C GLN A 33 5.31 6.97 11.55
N PHE A 34 5.28 6.66 10.25
CA PHE A 34 6.47 6.75 9.41
C PHE A 34 6.96 8.20 9.37
N PRO A 35 8.24 8.47 9.69
CA PRO A 35 8.74 9.84 9.74
C PRO A 35 8.66 10.49 8.35
N GLY A 36 8.07 11.68 8.29
CA GLY A 36 7.92 12.44 7.05
C GLY A 36 6.86 11.91 6.07
N ILE A 37 6.00 10.96 6.49
CA ILE A 37 4.87 10.54 5.64
C ILE A 37 3.90 11.70 5.45
N GLY A 38 3.64 12.07 4.19
CA GLY A 38 2.69 13.12 3.84
C GLY A 38 1.26 12.61 3.71
N SER A 39 1.07 11.41 3.15
CA SER A 39 -0.25 10.79 3.02
C SER A 39 -0.17 9.27 2.90
N LEU A 40 -1.30 8.62 3.20
CA LEU A 40 -1.58 7.22 2.89
C LEU A 40 -2.94 7.14 2.19
N VAL A 41 -2.97 6.60 0.98
CA VAL A 41 -4.19 6.36 0.21
C VAL A 41 -4.34 4.86 -0.04
N LEU A 42 -5.53 4.33 0.29
CA LEU A 42 -5.89 2.94 0.03
C LEU A 42 -6.81 2.87 -1.19
N HIS A 43 -6.36 2.18 -2.24
CA HIS A 43 -7.17 1.88 -3.42
C HIS A 43 -7.68 0.45 -3.31
N HIS A 44 -8.99 0.29 -3.35
CA HIS A 44 -9.65 -1.01 -3.30
C HIS A 44 -9.97 -1.50 -4.71
N GLY A 45 -9.63 -2.75 -5.02
CA GLY A 45 -10.06 -3.39 -6.26
C GLY A 45 -11.58 -3.47 -6.33
N VAL A 46 -12.14 -2.94 -7.42
CA VAL A 46 -13.57 -2.95 -7.72
C VAL A 46 -13.77 -3.40 -9.17
N ASP A 47 -14.94 -3.97 -9.45
CA ASP A 47 -15.32 -4.32 -10.81
C ASP A 47 -15.55 -3.04 -11.63
N PHE A 48 -15.23 -3.12 -12.92
CA PHE A 48 -15.45 -2.05 -13.88
C PHE A 48 -15.87 -2.64 -15.22
N THR A 49 -16.45 -1.79 -16.07
CA THR A 49 -16.78 -2.15 -17.46
C THR A 49 -16.03 -1.20 -18.38
N ASP A 50 -15.10 -1.76 -19.15
CA ASP A 50 -14.39 -1.06 -20.21
C ASP A 50 -14.86 -1.65 -21.55
N PRO A 51 -15.33 -0.83 -22.52
CA PRO A 51 -15.79 -1.33 -23.81
C PRO A 51 -14.66 -1.86 -24.71
N PHE A 52 -13.39 -1.63 -24.35
CA PHE A 52 -12.23 -2.11 -25.11
C PHE A 52 -11.67 -3.42 -24.54
N PRO A 53 -10.95 -4.23 -25.36
CA PRO A 53 -10.37 -5.49 -24.90
C PRO A 53 -9.11 -5.23 -24.07
N VAL A 54 -9.30 -4.86 -22.80
CA VAL A 54 -8.24 -4.67 -21.82
C VAL A 54 -8.18 -5.84 -20.85
N ASN A 55 -6.98 -6.13 -20.34
CA ASN A 55 -6.82 -7.13 -19.30
C ASN A 55 -7.27 -6.54 -17.95
N PRO A 56 -8.21 -7.17 -17.23
CA PRO A 56 -8.56 -6.72 -15.90
C PRO A 56 -7.37 -6.86 -14.94
N GLY A 57 -7.26 -5.93 -13.99
CA GLY A 57 -6.32 -6.06 -12.89
C GLY A 57 -6.79 -7.10 -11.87
N GLY A 58 -5.86 -7.58 -11.03
CA GLY A 58 -6.13 -8.55 -9.96
C GLY A 58 -5.78 -8.04 -8.56
N ASN A 59 -5.66 -6.72 -8.37
CA ASN A 59 -5.26 -6.17 -7.07
C ASN A 59 -6.47 -6.09 -6.14
N LEU A 60 -6.37 -6.73 -4.97
CA LEU A 60 -7.31 -6.53 -3.88
C LEU A 60 -7.17 -5.12 -3.28
N LEU A 61 -5.92 -4.70 -3.06
CA LEU A 61 -5.56 -3.47 -2.38
C LEU A 61 -4.27 -2.90 -2.97
N ILE A 62 -4.22 -1.59 -3.15
CA ILE A 62 -2.98 -0.83 -3.33
C ILE A 62 -2.91 0.22 -2.22
N ALA A 63 -1.82 0.21 -1.46
CA ALA A 63 -1.51 1.27 -0.51
C ALA A 63 -0.44 2.18 -1.10
N GLN A 64 -0.75 3.46 -1.24
CA GLN A 64 0.18 4.48 -1.71
C GLN A 64 0.53 5.42 -0.55
N MET A 65 1.81 5.46 -0.20
CA MET A 65 2.36 6.42 0.75
C MET A 65 3.16 7.48 0.00
N THR A 66 3.02 8.75 0.37
CA THR A 66 3.74 9.86 -0.29
C THR A 66 4.70 10.56 0.65
N PHE A 67 5.82 11.02 0.12
CA PHE A 67 6.88 11.75 0.84
C PHE A 67 7.36 12.92 -0.02
N ASP A 68 7.89 13.96 0.63
CA ASP A 68 8.39 15.16 -0.06
C ASP A 68 9.55 14.85 -1.01
N ASP A 69 10.38 13.87 -0.67
CA ASP A 69 11.50 13.40 -1.47
C ASP A 69 11.94 11.94 -1.14
N LEU A 70 12.84 11.40 -1.95
CA LEU A 70 13.37 10.05 -1.79
C LEU A 70 14.22 9.86 -0.52
N PRO A 71 15.09 10.79 -0.11
CA PRO A 71 15.78 10.69 1.17
C PRO A 71 14.84 10.53 2.37
N THR A 72 13.73 11.29 2.40
CA THR A 72 12.70 11.19 3.44
C THR A 72 12.04 9.82 3.44
N LEU A 73 11.65 9.30 2.27
CA LEU A 73 11.15 7.93 2.14
C LEU A 73 12.17 6.90 2.67
N ASN A 74 13.43 7.01 2.28
CA ASN A 74 14.46 6.06 2.72
C ASN A 74 14.65 6.08 4.24
N ALA A 75 14.61 7.26 4.87
CA ALA A 75 14.64 7.38 6.33
C ALA A 75 13.40 6.77 7.00
N ALA A 76 12.21 6.92 6.39
CA ALA A 76 11.00 6.26 6.85
C ALA A 76 11.12 4.73 6.80
N LEU A 77 11.73 4.19 5.75
CA LEU A 77 11.89 2.75 5.56
C LEU A 77 12.89 2.10 6.54
N THR A 78 13.70 2.88 7.26
CA THR A 78 14.61 2.38 8.32
C THR A 78 14.07 2.61 9.73
N SER A 79 12.87 3.20 9.87
CA SER A 79 12.27 3.56 11.16
C SER A 79 11.77 2.34 11.96
N SER A 80 11.61 2.51 13.28
CA SER A 80 10.97 1.51 14.14
C SER A 80 9.53 1.21 13.72
N ALA A 81 8.77 2.23 13.31
CA ALA A 81 7.42 2.06 12.78
C ALA A 81 7.41 1.14 11.54
N ARG A 82 8.44 1.20 10.70
CA ARG A 82 8.56 0.30 9.55
C ARG A 82 8.89 -1.14 9.95
N ALA A 83 9.59 -1.36 11.06
CA ALA A 83 9.78 -2.70 11.61
C ALA A 83 8.46 -3.23 12.19
N GLU A 84 7.75 -2.43 13.00
CA GLU A 84 6.43 -2.75 13.55
C GLU A 84 5.42 -3.11 12.45
N ALA A 85 5.39 -2.36 11.34
CA ALA A 85 4.53 -2.67 10.21
C ALA A 85 4.84 -4.03 9.56
N ARG A 86 6.09 -4.52 9.59
CA ARG A 86 6.39 -5.88 9.11
C ARG A 86 5.96 -6.95 10.06
N ASP A 87 6.08 -6.71 11.35
CA ASP A 87 5.65 -7.65 12.36
C ASP A 87 4.12 -7.79 12.33
N ASP A 88 3.40 -6.66 12.19
CA ASP A 88 1.94 -6.64 12.05
C ASP A 88 1.42 -7.40 10.82
N PHE A 89 2.25 -7.57 9.78
CA PHE A 89 1.86 -8.38 8.62
C PHE A 89 1.44 -9.82 9.00
N GLY A 90 2.03 -10.38 10.07
CA GLY A 90 1.66 -11.70 10.58
C GLY A 90 0.26 -11.79 11.20
N ASN A 91 -0.38 -10.65 11.50
CA ASN A 91 -1.72 -10.58 12.08
C ASN A 91 -2.82 -10.47 11.02
N PHE A 92 -2.47 -10.29 9.74
CA PHE A 92 -3.45 -10.22 8.67
C PHE A 92 -4.11 -11.59 8.43
N PRO A 93 -5.38 -11.61 7.98
CA PRO A 93 -5.97 -12.81 7.40
C PRO A 93 -5.11 -13.36 6.25
N ALA A 94 -5.17 -14.68 6.06
CA ALA A 94 -4.40 -15.35 5.02
C ALA A 94 -4.67 -14.73 3.63
N PHE A 95 -3.58 -14.41 2.94
CA PHE A 95 -3.57 -13.81 1.60
C PHE A 95 -2.95 -14.80 0.61
N ASP A 96 -3.64 -15.03 -0.50
CA ASP A 96 -3.17 -15.83 -1.62
C ASP A 96 -2.86 -14.91 -2.80
N GLY A 97 -1.58 -14.84 -3.17
CA GLY A 97 -1.08 -13.97 -4.23
C GLY A 97 0.26 -13.32 -3.92
N GLU A 98 0.53 -12.20 -4.58
CA GLU A 98 1.80 -11.48 -4.50
C GLU A 98 1.66 -10.15 -3.76
N VAL A 99 2.60 -9.86 -2.85
CA VAL A 99 2.72 -8.56 -2.20
C VAL A 99 4.02 -7.89 -2.61
N THR A 100 3.94 -6.89 -3.49
CA THR A 100 5.11 -6.14 -3.98
C THR A 100 5.24 -4.80 -3.28
N HIS A 101 6.48 -4.33 -3.14
CA HIS A 101 6.81 -3.04 -2.55
C HIS A 101 7.75 -2.29 -3.49
N GLN A 102 7.40 -1.07 -3.88
CA GLN A 102 8.21 -0.31 -4.84
C GLN A 102 8.19 1.19 -4.53
N ALA A 103 9.38 1.79 -4.55
CA ALA A 103 9.55 3.23 -4.51
C ALA A 103 9.46 3.82 -5.92
N PHE A 104 8.86 5.00 -6.03
CA PHE A 104 8.69 5.76 -7.25
C PHE A 104 9.08 7.21 -7.01
N ILE A 105 9.60 7.86 -8.04
CA ILE A 105 9.63 9.32 -8.12
C ILE A 105 8.40 9.75 -8.93
N ALA A 106 7.62 10.66 -8.38
CA ALA A 106 6.40 11.14 -9.03
C ALA A 106 6.68 12.41 -9.82
N GLU A 107 6.16 12.43 -11.05
CA GLU A 107 6.08 13.59 -11.92
C GLU A 107 4.60 13.87 -12.18
N ARG A 108 4.17 15.11 -11.95
CA ARG A 108 2.83 15.57 -12.30
C ARG A 108 2.91 16.37 -13.60
N VAL A 109 2.25 15.88 -14.63
CA VAL A 109 2.28 16.47 -15.97
C VAL A 109 1.18 17.54 -16.16
N PHE A 110 0.06 17.46 -15.42
CA PHE A 110 -1.05 18.42 -15.45
C PHE A 110 -1.58 18.69 -14.03
#